data_AF-A0A969T6U5-F1
#
_entry.id   AF-A0A969T6U5-F1
#
_cell.length_a   1.000
_cell.length_b   1.000
_cell.length_c   1.000
_cell.angle_alpha   90.00
_cell.angle_beta   90.00
_cell.angle_gamma   90.00
#
_symmetry.space_group_name_H-M   'P 1'
#
loop_
_entity.id
_entity.type
_entity.pdbx_description
1 polymer ?
#
loop_
_entity_poly.entity_id
_entity_poly.type
_entity_poly.pdbx_seq_one_letter_code
_entity_poly.pdbx_strand_id
1 'polypeptide(L)'
;MADRNIIKQVFINLIDNAIKFTYEGVILFGCKLSDFRNIEFYVKDTGLGIDRMHFDIIFKRFSKVQENDRYKNKGVGLGLPISKSLVDKLNGELFV
;
A
#
# COMPACT_ATOMS: atom_id res chain seq x y z
N MET A 1 -9.53 -17.80 9.18
CA MET A 1 -10.61 -16.80 9.14
C MET A 1 -9.97 -15.45 8.85
N ALA A 2 -10.49 -14.69 7.89
CA ALA A 2 -9.98 -13.35 7.61
C ALA A 2 -10.40 -12.38 8.72
N ASP A 3 -9.44 -11.63 9.28
CA ASP A 3 -9.72 -10.64 10.32
C ASP A 3 -10.12 -9.29 9.68
N ARG A 4 -11.37 -8.89 9.90
CA ARG A 4 -11.94 -7.63 9.39
C ARG A 4 -11.13 -6.41 9.82
N ASN A 5 -10.59 -6.40 11.04
CA ASN A 5 -9.83 -5.26 11.55
C ASN A 5 -8.46 -5.17 10.88
N ILE A 6 -7.82 -6.32 10.64
CA ILE A 6 -6.57 -6.39 9.89
C ILE A 6 -6.77 -5.86 8.47
N ILE A 7 -7.79 -6.37 7.76
CA ILE A 7 -8.11 -5.94 6.38
C ILE A 7 -8.41 -4.43 6.36
N LYS A 8 -9.23 -3.93 7.28
CA LYS A 8 -9.55 -2.50 7.39
C LYS A 8 -8.29 -1.66 7.58
N GLN A 9 -7.37 -2.08 8.45
CA GLN A 9 -6.14 -1.34 8.71
C GLN A 9 -5.21 -1.31 7.48
N VAL A 10 -5.10 -2.42 6.76
CA VAL A 10 -4.34 -2.50 5.50
C VAL A 10 -4.92 -1.51 4.49
N PHE A 11 -6.24 -1.51 4.29
CA PHE A 11 -6.91 -0.58 3.39
C PHE A 11 -6.72 0.89 3.79
N ILE A 12 -6.86 1.23 5.07
CA ILE A 12 -6.63 2.59 5.55
C ILE A 12 -5.21 3.04 5.17
N ASN A 13 -4.20 2.21 5.40
CA ASN A 13 -2.81 2.55 5.08
C ASN A 13 -2.60 2.72 3.56
N LEU A 14 -3.15 1.82 2.74
CA LEU A 14 -2.99 1.86 1.28
C LEU A 14 -3.72 3.06 0.64
N ILE A 15 -4.96 3.31 1.07
CA ILE A 15 -5.77 4.44 0.57
C ILE A 15 -5.18 5.77 1.03
N ASP A 16 -4.73 5.87 2.28
CA ASP A 16 -4.07 7.08 2.80
C ASP A 16 -2.77 7.37 2.03
N ASN A 17 -2.00 6.35 1.65
CA ASN A 17 -0.86 6.52 0.75
C ASN A 17 -1.31 7.04 -0.63
N ALA A 18 -2.32 6.43 -1.24
CA ALA A 18 -2.84 6.88 -2.54
C ALA A 18 -3.28 8.35 -2.51
N ILE A 19 -4.01 8.77 -1.47
CA ILE A 19 -4.44 10.17 -1.26
C ILE A 19 -3.23 11.09 -1.05
N LYS A 20 -2.22 10.64 -0.29
CA LYS A 20 -1.01 11.43 -0.05
C LYS A 20 -0.21 11.69 -1.32
N PHE A 21 -0.17 10.75 -2.26
CA PHE A 21 0.70 10.80 -3.44
C PHE A 21 -0.02 11.11 -4.75
N THR A 22 -1.35 11.19 -4.75
CA THR A 22 -2.17 11.68 -5.87
C THR A 22 -2.61 13.11 -5.59
N TYR A 23 -1.96 14.09 -6.23
CA TYR A 23 -2.36 15.50 -6.11
C TYR A 23 -3.64 15.80 -6.89
N GLU A 24 -3.71 15.29 -8.12
CA GLU A 24 -4.85 15.36 -9.02
C GLU A 24 -4.94 14.03 -9.76
N GLY A 25 -6.15 13.53 -9.98
CA GLY A 25 -6.38 12.27 -10.67
C GLY A 25 -7.41 11.39 -9.97
N VAL A 26 -7.24 10.07 -10.12
CA VAL A 26 -8.18 9.06 -9.66
C VAL A 26 -7.49 8.05 -8.76
N ILE A 27 -8.21 7.64 -7.71
CA ILE A 27 -7.88 6.50 -6.85
C ILE A 27 -9.00 5.48 -7.02
N LEU A 28 -8.63 4.26 -7.42
CA LEU A 28 -9.52 3.11 -7.56
C LEU A 28 -9.14 2.08 -6.52
N PHE A 29 -10.12 1.49 -5.85
CA PHE A 29 -9.89 0.36 -4.97
C PHE A 29 -11.00 -0.67 -5.17
N GLY A 30 -10.68 -1.92 -4.90
CA GLY A 30 -11.65 -3.00 -5.07
C GLY A 30 -11.04 -4.35 -4.76
N CYS A 31 -11.74 -5.38 -5.22
CA CYS A 31 -11.24 -6.74 -5.17
C CYS A 31 -11.57 -7.48 -6.46
N LYS A 32 -10.83 -8.55 -6.70
CA LYS A 32 -11.11 -9.54 -7.74
C LYS A 32 -10.75 -10.92 -7.20
N LEU A 33 -11.37 -11.95 -7.75
CA LEU A 33 -10.90 -13.32 -7.55
C LEU A 33 -9.60 -13.47 -8.36
N SER A 34 -8.47 -13.77 -7.71
CA SER A 34 -7.25 -14.10 -8.46
C SER A 34 -7.27 -15.55 -8.92
N ASP A 35 -7.91 -16.42 -8.13
CA ASP A 35 -8.19 -17.82 -8.43
C ASP A 35 -9.44 -18.28 -7.66
N PHE A 36 -9.74 -19.59 -7.67
CA PHE A 36 -10.92 -20.15 -6.98
C PHE A 36 -10.88 -20.06 -5.44
N ARG A 37 -9.75 -19.68 -4.85
CA ARG A 37 -9.54 -19.73 -3.38
C ARG A 37 -9.04 -18.41 -2.80
N ASN A 38 -8.54 -17.50 -3.61
CA ASN A 38 -7.89 -16.26 -3.20
C ASN A 38 -8.63 -15.04 -3.74
N ILE A 39 -8.78 -14.05 -2.86
CA ILE A 39 -9.31 -12.73 -3.20
C ILE A 39 -8.12 -11.77 -3.19
N GLU A 40 -7.89 -11.11 -4.33
CA GLU A 40 -6.92 -10.03 -4.44
C GLU A 40 -7.64 -8.71 -4.20
N PHE A 41 -7.21 -8.00 -3.17
CA PHE A 41 -7.61 -6.63 -2.91
C PHE A 41 -6.58 -5.68 -3.52
N TYR A 42 -7.03 -4.59 -4.12
CA TYR A 42 -6.13 -3.62 -4.74
C TYR A 42 -6.53 -2.18 -4.42
N VAL A 43 -5.51 -1.32 -4.42
CA VAL A 43 -5.63 0.13 -4.48
C VAL A 43 -4.72 0.58 -5.62
N LYS A 44 -5.27 1.30 -6.59
CA LYS A 44 -4.58 1.85 -7.75
C LYS A 44 -4.77 3.35 -7.75
N ASP A 45 -3.69 4.09 -7.91
CA ASP A 45 -3.73 5.54 -8.00
C ASP A 45 -3.00 6.04 -9.26
N THR A 46 -3.11 7.34 -9.51
CA THR A 46 -2.52 8.03 -10.66
C THR A 46 -1.48 9.05 -10.22
N GLY A 47 -0.99 8.92 -8.98
CA GLY A 47 0.04 9.75 -8.42
C GLY A 47 1.42 9.48 -9.01
N LEU A 48 2.45 9.93 -8.29
CA LEU A 48 3.85 9.82 -8.70
C LEU A 48 4.33 8.39 -8.99
N GLY A 49 3.64 7.38 -8.45
CA GLY A 49 4.10 6.01 -8.50
C GLY A 49 5.35 5.78 -7.66
N ILE A 50 5.99 4.64 -7.88
CA ILE A 50 7.20 4.19 -7.18
C ILE A 50 8.12 3.62 -8.26
N ASP A 51 9.40 4.03 -8.29
CA ASP A 51 10.37 3.39 -9.18
C ASP A 51 10.54 1.91 -8.77
N ARG A 52 10.66 1.01 -9.75
CA ARG A 52 10.86 -0.42 -9.54
C ARG A 52 12.07 -0.73 -8.65
N MET A 53 13.12 0.09 -8.70
CA MET A 53 14.30 -0.08 -7.84
C MET A 53 13.99 0.06 -6.34
N HIS A 54 12.83 0.61 -5.99
CA HIS A 54 12.41 0.85 -4.62
C HIS A 54 11.39 -0.16 -4.07
N PHE A 55 10.90 -1.11 -4.88
CA PHE A 55 9.84 -2.04 -4.48
C PHE A 55 10.20 -2.88 -3.25
N ASP A 56 11.45 -3.31 -3.11
CA ASP A 56 11.89 -4.06 -1.93
C ASP A 56 12.05 -3.19 -0.68
N ILE A 57 12.25 -1.89 -0.87
CA ILE A 57 12.63 -0.96 0.20
C ILE A 57 11.39 -0.32 0.83
N ILE A 58 10.31 -0.14 0.07
CA ILE A 58 9.06 0.47 0.56
C ILE A 58 8.37 -0.33 1.68
N PHE A 59 8.68 -1.63 1.80
CA PHE A 59 8.19 -2.48 2.90
C PHE A 59 9.10 -2.45 4.15
N LYS A 60 10.23 -1.76 4.12
CA LYS A 60 11.11 -1.58 5.29
C LYS A 60 10.67 -0.39 6.15
N ARG A 61 10.77 -0.54 7.47
CA ARG A 61 10.40 0.52 8.42
C ARG A 61 11.22 1.78 8.20
N PHE A 62 10.57 2.92 8.31
CA PHE A 62 11.16 4.26 8.15
C PHE A 62 11.73 4.55 6.76
N SER A 63 11.49 3.66 5.79
CA SER A 63 11.94 3.88 4.42
C SER A 63 11.03 4.87 3.72
N LYS A 64 11.65 5.84 3.06
CA LYS A 64 11.00 6.85 2.22
C LYS A 64 11.78 6.95 0.92
N VAL A 65 11.08 6.78 -0.18
CA VAL A 65 11.61 7.08 -1.52
C VAL A 65 11.50 8.60 -1.68
N GLN A 66 12.61 9.30 -1.55
CA GLN A 66 12.66 10.76 -1.64
C GLN A 66 13.08 11.19 -3.04
N GLU A 67 12.11 11.44 -3.92
CA GLU A 67 12.38 11.96 -5.26
C GLU A 67 11.88 13.40 -5.45
N ASN A 68 11.00 13.91 -4.59
CA ASN A 68 10.38 15.22 -4.77
C ASN A 68 10.22 16.01 -3.46
N ASP A 69 10.68 17.26 -3.45
CA ASP A 69 10.58 18.17 -2.29
C ASP A 69 9.13 18.40 -1.85
N ARG A 70 8.16 18.35 -2.78
CA ARG A 70 6.72 18.46 -2.47
C ARG A 70 6.19 17.37 -1.52
N TYR A 71 6.87 16.22 -1.43
CA TYR A 71 6.42 15.06 -0.64
C TYR A 71 7.38 14.68 0.49
N LYS A 72 8.48 15.42 0.65
CA LYS A 72 9.56 15.16 1.62
C LYS A 72 9.08 14.99 3.07
N ASN A 73 8.01 15.70 3.44
CA ASN A 73 7.45 15.70 4.79
C ASN A 73 6.23 14.78 4.97
N LYS A 74 5.78 14.04 3.94
CA LYS A 74 4.60 13.19 4.08
C LYS A 74 4.94 11.84 4.74
N GLY A 75 4.29 11.55 5.88
CA GLY A 75 4.36 10.27 6.58
C GLY A 75 5.70 9.99 7.27
N VAL A 76 5.80 8.84 7.97
CA VAL A 76 7.02 8.39 8.67
C VAL A 76 7.57 7.07 8.12
N GLY A 77 7.02 6.55 7.01
CA GLY A 77 7.48 5.29 6.40
C GLY A 77 7.09 4.04 7.20
N LEU A 78 5.95 4.05 7.89
CA LEU A 78 5.46 2.91 8.67
C LEU A 78 4.21 2.23 8.08
N GLY A 79 3.45 2.90 7.22
CA GLY A 79 2.19 2.38 6.68
C GLY A 79 2.35 1.06 5.93
N LEU A 80 3.18 1.03 4.88
CA LEU A 80 3.43 -0.18 4.08
C LEU A 80 4.11 -1.31 4.88
N PRO A 81 5.14 -1.06 5.71
CA PRO A 81 5.72 -2.11 6.56
C PRO A 81 4.70 -2.74 7.53
N ILE A 82 3.83 -1.93 8.13
CA ILE A 82 2.76 -2.43 9.00
C ILE A 82 1.77 -3.26 8.18
N SER A 83 1.33 -2.75 7.03
CA SER A 83 0.43 -3.49 6.13
C SER A 83 1.02 -4.82 5.70
N LYS A 84 2.32 -4.87 5.36
CA LYS A 84 3.01 -6.11 5.00
C LYS A 84 2.97 -7.12 6.14
N SER A 85 3.37 -6.72 7.35
CA SER A 85 3.33 -7.59 8.53
C SER A 85 1.91 -8.07 8.86
N LEU A 86 0.90 -7.24 8.64
CA LEU A 86 -0.51 -7.58 8.84
C LEU A 86 -1.01 -8.60 7.81
N VAL A 87 -0.66 -8.43 6.53
CA VAL A 87 -1.02 -9.37 5.46
C VAL A 87 -0.30 -10.71 5.64
N ASP A 88 0.97 -10.69 6.03
CA ASP A 88 1.75 -11.90 6.30
C ASP A 88 1.13 -12.73 7.46
N LYS A 89 0.57 -12.07 8.48
CA LYS A 89 -0.19 -12.74 9.57
C LYS A 89 -1.44 -13.47 9.09
N LEU A 90 -1.99 -13.07 7.94
CA LEU A 90 -3.12 -13.74 7.28
C LEU A 90 -2.65 -14.78 6.25
N ASN A 91 -1.36 -15.08 6.19
CA ASN A 91 -0.73 -15.90 5.13
C ASN A 91 -1.03 -15.37 3.71
N GLY A 92 -1.24 -14.05 3.58
CA GLY A 92 -1.43 -13.39 2.31
C GLY A 92 -0.13 -12.82 1.76
N GLU A 93 -0.23 -12.20 0.60
CA GLU A 93 0.87 -11.48 -0.04
C GLU A 93 0.46 -10.02 -0.29
N LEU A 94 1.41 -9.11 -0.05
CA LEU A 94 1.28 -7.68 -0.38
C LEU A 94 2.39 -7.35 -1.38
N PHE A 95 1.99 -6.79 -2.51
CA PHE A 95 2.86 -6.48 -3.65
C PHE A 95 2.43 -5.14 -4.30
N VAL A 96 3.29 -4.61 -5.16
CA VAL A 96 3.10 -3.37 -5.96
C VAL A 96 3.39 -3.67 -7.42
#